data_AF-A0A182XHU0-F1
#
_entry.id   AF-A0A182XHU0-F1
#
_cell.length_a   1.000
_cell.length_b   1.000
_cell.length_c   1.000
_cell.angle_alpha   90.00
_cell.angle_beta   90.00
_cell.angle_gamma   90.00
#
_symmetry.space_group_name_H-M   'P 1'
#
loop_
_entity.id
_entity.type
_entity.pdbx_description
1 polymer ?
#
loop_
_entity_poly.entity_id
_entity_poly.type
_entity_poly.pdbx_seq_one_letter_code
_entity_poly.pdbx_strand_id
1 'polypeptide(L)'
;MDIFKTNELSLGLRNVRVTVPTAVRRGDPVHLFCEYELEDNERLYSIKWYKGKREFYRYTPQVHPSVQIFSTVSGIDVEHQLQPADYFHYRP
;
A
#
# COMPACT_ATOMS: atom_id res chain seq x y z
N MET A 1 19.38 -1.48 34.43
CA MET A 1 18.14 -0.66 34.47
C MET A 1 18.52 0.66 33.83
N ASP A 2 18.68 0.64 32.52
CA ASP A 2 19.28 1.75 31.78
C ASP A 2 18.18 2.69 31.32
N ILE A 3 18.13 3.81 32.03
CA ILE A 3 17.23 4.94 31.84
C ILE A 3 17.82 5.78 30.70
N PHE A 4 17.72 5.28 29.48
CA PHE A 4 17.92 6.07 28.26
C PHE A 4 16.99 5.54 27.16
N LYS A 5 15.70 5.88 27.23
CA LYS A 5 14.95 6.12 26.00
C LYS A 5 14.72 7.62 25.93
N THR A 6 15.74 8.29 25.39
CA THR A 6 15.58 9.59 24.76
C THR A 6 14.32 9.59 23.90
N ASN A 7 13.64 10.72 23.93
CA ASN A 7 12.42 11.09 23.21
C ASN A 7 12.45 10.68 21.71
N GLU A 8 12.24 9.41 21.40
CA GLU A 8 12.17 8.91 20.03
C GLU A 8 10.75 9.18 19.54
N LEU A 9 10.62 10.15 18.63
CA LEU A 9 9.46 10.22 17.77
C LEU A 9 9.45 8.92 16.94
N SER A 10 8.82 7.85 17.45
CA SER A 10 8.55 6.66 16.66
C SER A 10 7.69 7.10 15.49
N LEU A 11 8.27 7.05 14.30
CA LEU A 11 7.54 7.23 13.06
C LEU A 11 7.40 5.82 12.50
N GLY A 12 6.33 5.12 12.88
CA GLY A 12 6.10 3.73 12.48
C GLY A 12 6.00 3.49 10.97
N LEU A 13 5.99 4.55 10.15
CA LEU A 13 6.02 4.52 8.69
C LEU A 13 7.03 5.55 8.18
N ARG A 14 8.00 5.12 7.37
CA ARG A 14 9.07 5.96 6.81
C ARG A 14 9.32 5.64 5.33
N ASN A 15 10.11 6.50 4.68
CA ASN A 15 10.59 6.32 3.30
C ASN A 15 9.48 6.01 2.28
N VAL A 16 8.30 6.60 2.47
CA VAL A 16 7.16 6.41 1.55
C VAL A 16 7.47 7.04 0.20
N ARG A 17 7.42 6.23 -0.86
CA ARG A 17 7.61 6.68 -2.25
C ARG A 17 6.48 6.17 -3.13
N VAL A 18 5.99 7.06 -3.97
CA VAL A 18 4.92 6.76 -4.94
C VAL A 18 5.47 6.98 -6.34
N THR A 19 5.41 5.94 -7.15
CA THR A 19 5.82 5.99 -8.56
C THR A 19 4.60 5.73 -9.43
N VAL A 20 4.24 6.74 -10.23
CA VAL A 20 3.13 6.71 -11.18
C VAL A 20 3.59 7.28 -12.53
N PRO A 21 3.23 6.67 -13.67
CA PRO A 21 3.56 7.24 -14.97
C PRO A 21 2.88 8.60 -15.19
N THR A 22 3.61 9.54 -15.79
CA THR A 22 3.11 10.89 -16.07
C THR A 22 1.92 10.88 -17.06
N ALA A 23 1.97 9.97 -18.04
CA ALA A 23 0.89 9.74 -18.98
C ALA A 23 0.98 8.30 -19.53
N VAL A 24 -0.18 7.71 -19.80
CA VAL A 24 -0.33 6.40 -20.46
C VAL A 24 -1.35 6.52 -21.58
N ARG A 25 -1.23 5.70 -22.62
CA ARG A 25 -2.25 5.67 -23.68
C ARG A 25 -3.51 5.00 -23.13
N ARG A 26 -4.67 5.43 -23.63
CA ARG A 26 -5.95 4.86 -23.22
C ARG A 26 -6.00 3.38 -23.59
N GLY A 27 -6.29 2.53 -22.61
CA GLY A 27 -6.40 1.08 -22.78
C GLY A 27 -5.11 0.33 -22.48
N ASP A 28 -3.97 1.02 -22.37
CA ASP A 28 -2.72 0.39 -21.94
C ASP A 28 -2.77 0.15 -20.42
N PRO A 29 -2.25 -0.99 -19.93
CA PRO A 29 -2.14 -1.25 -18.50
C PRO A 29 -1.14 -0.28 -17.86
N VAL A 30 -1.38 0.04 -16.58
CA VAL A 30 -0.50 0.89 -15.80
C VAL A 30 -0.20 0.25 -14.45
N HIS A 31 1.05 0.34 -14.02
CA HIS A 31 1.47 -0.08 -12.69
C HIS A 31 1.67 1.14 -11.80
N LEU A 32 1.02 1.13 -10.64
CA LEU A 32 1.18 2.15 -9.60
C LEU A 32 1.95 1.51 -8.45
N PHE A 33 3.09 2.09 -8.09
CA PHE A 33 3.93 1.56 -7.03
C PHE A 33 3.87 2.47 -5.80
N CYS A 34 3.73 1.85 -4.63
CA CYS A 34 3.86 2.48 -3.33
C CYS A 34 4.88 1.67 -2.53
N GLU A 35 6.06 2.25 -2.34
CA GLU A 35 7.13 1.69 -1.54
C GLU A 35 7.09 2.36 -0.16
N TYR A 36 7.29 1.58 0.89
CA TYR A 36 7.29 2.09 2.26
C TYR A 36 8.14 1.21 3.16
N GLU A 37 8.64 1.80 4.25
CA GLU A 37 9.37 1.10 5.30
C GLU A 37 8.58 1.25 6.61
N LEU A 38 8.46 0.14 7.35
CA LEU A 38 7.87 0.12 8.70
C LEU A 38 8.99 -0.10 9.71
N GLU A 39 8.85 0.52 10.88
CA GLU A 39 9.72 0.20 12.02
C GLU A 39 9.43 -1.22 12.54
N ASP A 40 10.35 -1.77 13.34
CA ASP A 40 10.17 -3.07 13.96
C ASP A 40 8.88 -3.12 14.80
N ASN A 41 8.12 -4.21 14.67
CA ASN A 41 6.81 -4.45 15.31
C ASN A 41 5.66 -3.54 14.85
N GLU A 42 5.85 -2.69 13.84
CA GLU A 42 4.76 -1.91 13.24
C GLU A 42 4.01 -2.68 12.15
N ARG A 43 2.77 -2.26 11.89
CA ARG A 43 1.90 -2.88 10.87
C ARG A 43 1.30 -1.80 9.98
N LEU A 44 1.39 -1.99 8.67
CA LEU A 44 0.74 -1.11 7.70
C LEU A 44 -0.77 -1.09 7.94
N TYR A 45 -1.36 0.08 8.17
CA TYR A 45 -2.81 0.21 8.30
C TYR A 45 -3.54 -0.04 6.98
N SER A 46 -3.24 0.73 5.93
CA SER A 46 -3.74 0.47 4.57
C SER A 46 -2.98 1.26 3.50
N ILE A 47 -3.00 0.76 2.26
CA ILE A 47 -2.68 1.51 1.04
C ILE A 47 -3.99 1.72 0.28
N LYS A 48 -4.25 2.95 -0.18
CA LYS A 48 -5.47 3.30 -0.92
C LYS A 48 -5.12 4.13 -2.15
N TRP A 49 -5.69 3.77 -3.30
CA TRP A 49 -5.57 4.55 -4.53
C TRP A 49 -6.88 5.26 -4.87
N TYR A 50 -6.76 6.52 -5.28
CA TYR A 50 -7.88 7.40 -5.59
C TYR A 50 -7.73 8.01 -6.98
N LYS A 51 -8.87 8.15 -7.68
CA LYS A 51 -9.00 9.03 -8.84
C LYS A 51 -9.88 10.21 -8.44
N GLY A 52 -9.26 11.36 -8.21
CA GLY A 52 -9.93 12.49 -7.56
C GLY A 52 -10.39 12.09 -6.16
N LYS A 53 -11.71 12.15 -5.90
CA LYS A 53 -12.29 11.81 -4.59
C LYS A 53 -12.79 10.37 -4.46
N ARG A 54 -12.64 9.54 -5.50
CA ARG A 54 -13.18 8.17 -5.52
C ARG A 54 -12.05 7.16 -5.35
N GLU A 55 -12.16 6.33 -4.31
CA GLU A 55 -11.29 5.18 -4.08
C GLU A 55 -11.56 4.14 -5.18
N PHE A 56 -10.52 3.54 -5.75
CA PHE A 56 -10.66 2.44 -6.71
C PHE A 56 -9.92 1.17 -6.29
N TYR A 57 -8.94 1.27 -5.38
CA TYR A 57 -8.21 0.14 -4.81
C TYR A 57 -7.87 0.41 -3.35
N ARG A 58 -7.94 -0.65 -2.52
CA ARG A 58 -7.43 -0.65 -1.15
C ARG A 58 -6.78 -1.96 -0.80
N TYR A 59 -5.61 -1.89 -0.17
CA TYR A 59 -4.94 -2.99 0.49
C TYR A 59 -4.89 -2.72 2.00
N THR A 60 -5.47 -3.63 2.79
CA THR A 60 -5.51 -3.60 4.26
C THR A 60 -5.06 -4.98 4.76
N PRO A 61 -3.78 -5.15 5.16
CA PRO A 61 -3.22 -6.46 5.49
C PRO A 61 -3.97 -7.24 6.58
N GLN A 62 -4.61 -6.52 7.51
CA GLN A 62 -5.28 -7.11 8.68
C GLN A 62 -6.73 -7.53 8.40
N VAL A 63 -7.24 -7.31 7.19
CA VAL A 63 -8.61 -7.64 6.80
C VAL A 63 -8.61 -8.79 5.80
N HIS A 64 -9.65 -9.61 5.82
CA HIS A 64 -9.89 -10.64 4.80
C HIS A 64 -11.19 -10.33 4.02
N PRO A 65 -11.14 -10.20 2.68
CA PRO A 65 -9.94 -10.20 1.84
C PRO A 65 -9.08 -8.94 2.09
N SER A 66 -7.76 -9.09 1.97
CA SER A 66 -6.80 -7.99 2.19
C SER A 66 -6.86 -6.92 1.11
N VAL A 67 -7.37 -7.27 -0.08
CA VAL A 67 -7.56 -6.35 -1.20
C VAL A 67 -9.05 -6.13 -1.44
N GLN A 68 -9.40 -4.86 -1.68
CA GLN A 68 -10.74 -4.42 -2.05
C GLN A 68 -10.66 -3.52 -3.28
N ILE A 69 -11.46 -3.84 -4.30
CA ILE A 69 -11.56 -3.07 -5.54
C ILE A 69 -12.92 -2.38 -5.61
N PHE A 70 -12.93 -1.11 -5.97
CA PHE A 70 -14.15 -0.30 -6.10
C PHE A 70 -14.40 0.05 -7.56
N SER A 71 -15.36 -0.62 -8.17
CA SER A 71 -15.69 -0.49 -9.61
C SER A 71 -16.49 0.77 -9.98
N THR A 72 -16.74 1.68 -9.02
CA THR A 72 -17.53 2.90 -9.24
C THR A 72 -16.76 4.03 -9.93
N VAL A 73 -15.48 3.81 -10.25
CA VAL A 73 -14.60 4.80 -10.85
C VAL A 73 -14.55 4.65 -12.36
N SER A 74 -15.16 5.61 -13.06
CA SER A 74 -15.23 5.61 -14.52
C SER A 74 -13.84 5.63 -15.18
N GLY A 75 -13.64 4.69 -16.12
CA GLY A 75 -12.41 4.57 -16.90
C GLY A 75 -11.20 4.08 -16.12
N ILE A 76 -11.41 3.37 -15.01
CA ILE A 76 -10.38 2.59 -14.30
C ILE A 76 -10.89 1.16 -14.22
N ASP A 77 -10.08 0.23 -14.69
CA ASP A 77 -10.24 -1.19 -14.43
C ASP A 77 -9.00 -1.67 -13.67
N VAL A 78 -9.21 -2.48 -12.63
CA VAL A 78 -8.14 -2.89 -11.73
C VAL A 78 -8.01 -4.40 -11.82
N GLU A 79 -6.89 -4.84 -12.38
CA GLU A 79 -6.57 -6.26 -12.43
C GLU A 79 -5.95 -6.71 -11.11
N HIS A 80 -6.43 -7.83 -10.56
CA HIS A 80 -5.78 -8.50 -9.45
C HIS A 80 -4.52 -9.22 -9.96
N GLN A 81 -3.35 -8.59 -9.85
CA GLN A 81 -2.12 -9.37 -9.77
C GLN A 81 -1.88 -9.72 -8.30
N LEU A 82 -2.25 -10.95 -7.92
CA LEU A 82 -1.73 -11.57 -6.71
C LEU A 82 -0.20 -11.56 -6.83
N GLN A 83 0.49 -10.68 -6.08
CA GLN A 83 1.94 -10.78 -6.06
C GLN A 83 2.33 -12.07 -5.31
N PRO A 84 3.31 -12.85 -5.82
CA PRO A 84 3.81 -14.04 -5.12
C PRO A 84 4.38 -13.77 -3.71
N ALA A 85 4.59 -12.50 -3.34
CA ALA A 85 5.18 -12.06 -2.09
C ALA A 85 4.28 -12.25 -0.85
N ASP A 86 2.96 -12.45 -1.03
CA ASP A 86 2.04 -12.74 0.08
C ASP A 86 2.26 -14.13 0.71
N TYR A 87 3.14 -14.98 0.13
CA TYR A 87 3.44 -16.33 0.64
C TYR A 87 4.67 -16.42 1.57
N PHE A 88 5.48 -15.35 1.71
CA PHE A 88 6.83 -15.48 2.27
C PHE A 88 7.14 -14.69 3.56
N HIS A 89 6.18 -14.07 4.23
CA HIS A 89 6.43 -13.37 5.50
C HIS A 89 5.52 -13.86 6.64
N TYR A 90 5.67 -15.12 7.00
CA TYR A 90 5.47 -15.58 8.38
C TYR A 90 6.65 -16.50 8.73
N ARG A 91 7.57 -16.00 9.56
CA ARG A 91 8.48 -16.85 10.35
C ARG A 91 8.35 -16.42 11.82
N PRO A 92 8.07 -17.35 12.75
CA PRO A 92 8.03 -17.07 14.18
C PRO A 92 9.41 -16.71 14.75
#